data_AF-A0AAE5A638-F1
#
_entry.id   AF-A0AAE5A638-F1
#
_cell.length_a   1.000
_cell.length_b   1.000
_cell.length_c   1.000
_cell.angle_alpha   90.00
_cell.angle_beta   90.00
_cell.angle_gamma   90.00
#
_symmetry.space_group_name_H-M   'P 1'
#
loop_
_entity.id
_entity.type
_entity.pdbx_description
1 polymer ?
#
loop_
_entity_poly.entity_id
_entity_poly.type
_entity_poly.pdbx_seq_one_letter_code
_entity_poly.pdbx_strand_id
1 'polypeptide(L)'
;MATAESFLVPDVPSFDPDTFGEDSGAVALTTPTHDIDGDGLLDTQTFESGNALVVVSDMDGDGDADQLTTISDNGAYASWEFHRGTDGVAQWKQTDDGTLGNG
;
A
#
# COMPACT_ATOMS: atom_id res chain seq x y z
N MET A 1 -18.40 -26.27 -22.27
CA MET A 1 -17.03 -25.89 -21.89
C MET A 1 -17.13 -24.49 -21.33
N ALA A 2 -16.98 -24.31 -20.02
CA ALA A 2 -16.81 -22.98 -19.44
C ALA A 2 -15.34 -22.60 -19.67
N THR A 3 -15.12 -21.50 -20.39
CA THR A 3 -13.83 -20.84 -20.46
C THR A 3 -13.44 -20.48 -19.03
N ALA A 4 -12.27 -20.94 -18.59
CA ALA A 4 -11.65 -20.38 -17.40
C ALA A 4 -11.42 -18.91 -17.72
N GLU A 5 -12.24 -18.05 -17.13
CA GLU A 5 -11.98 -16.62 -17.05
C GLU A 5 -10.59 -16.55 -16.42
N SER A 6 -9.60 -16.08 -17.19
CA SER A 6 -8.29 -15.78 -16.62
C SER A 6 -8.57 -14.81 -15.48
N PHE A 7 -8.40 -15.26 -14.24
CA PHE A 7 -8.44 -14.39 -13.09
C PHE A 7 -7.35 -13.35 -13.36
N LEU A 8 -7.77 -12.16 -13.77
CA LEU A 8 -6.86 -11.03 -13.93
C LEU A 8 -6.32 -10.80 -12.53
N VAL A 9 -5.09 -11.25 -12.29
CA VAL A 9 -4.33 -10.72 -11.16
C VAL A 9 -4.30 -9.23 -11.45
N PRO A 10 -4.92 -8.38 -10.60
CA PRO A 10 -4.81 -6.95 -10.80
C PRO A 10 -3.32 -6.63 -10.91
N ASP A 11 -2.96 -5.73 -11.82
CA ASP A 11 -1.60 -5.20 -11.81
C ASP A 11 -1.44 -4.52 -10.45
N VAL A 12 -0.67 -5.12 -9.55
CA VAL A 12 -0.48 -4.66 -8.17
C VAL A 12 1.00 -4.31 -7.97
N PRO A 13 1.31 -3.33 -7.12
CA PRO A 13 2.68 -2.98 -6.81
C PRO A 13 3.47 -4.20 -6.33
N SER A 14 4.73 -4.33 -6.77
CA SER A 14 5.63 -5.34 -6.23
C SER A 14 5.98 -4.97 -4.78
N PHE A 15 5.38 -5.67 -3.83
CA PHE A 15 5.50 -5.35 -2.40
C PHE A 15 5.64 -6.64 -1.59
N ASP A 16 6.58 -6.66 -0.64
CA ASP A 16 6.79 -7.75 0.31
C ASP A 16 6.73 -7.21 1.75
N PRO A 17 5.68 -7.54 2.53
CA PRO A 17 5.50 -7.03 3.89
C PRO A 17 6.61 -7.44 4.86
N ASP A 18 7.29 -8.56 4.63
CA ASP A 18 8.32 -9.08 5.55
C ASP A 18 9.65 -8.32 5.42
N THR A 19 9.85 -7.62 4.30
CA THR A 19 11.08 -6.88 4.01
C THR A 19 10.87 -5.37 3.90
N PHE A 20 9.63 -4.91 3.91
CA PHE A 20 9.31 -3.49 3.86
C PHE A 20 9.73 -2.78 5.16
N GLY A 21 10.19 -1.53 5.01
CA GLY A 21 10.69 -0.72 6.11
C GLY A 21 11.29 0.60 5.62
N GLU A 22 11.97 1.31 6.52
CA GLU A 22 12.43 2.70 6.32
C GLU A 22 13.24 2.93 5.04
N ASP A 23 14.08 1.95 4.68
CA ASP A 23 14.96 2.01 3.50
C ASP A 23 14.29 1.52 2.19
N SER A 24 12.99 1.24 2.22
CA SER A 24 12.26 0.80 1.03
C SER A 24 12.15 1.93 0.00
N GLY A 25 12.15 1.56 -1.27
CA GLY A 25 11.92 2.52 -2.35
C GLY A 25 10.48 3.04 -2.39
N ALA A 26 10.24 4.01 -3.27
CA ALA A 26 8.88 4.45 -3.60
C ALA A 26 8.05 3.26 -4.10
N VAL A 27 6.76 3.28 -3.80
CA VAL A 27 5.79 2.27 -4.25
C VAL A 27 4.87 2.92 -5.26
N ALA A 28 5.08 2.66 -6.54
CA ALA A 28 4.23 3.21 -7.60
C ALA A 28 2.86 2.53 -7.61
N LEU A 29 1.79 3.33 -7.62
CA LEU A 29 0.43 2.82 -7.79
C LEU A 29 0.18 2.47 -9.26
N THR A 30 -0.49 1.35 -9.48
CA THR A 30 -0.70 0.79 -10.83
C THR A 30 -2.16 0.89 -11.25
N THR A 31 -3.08 0.61 -10.34
CA THR A 31 -4.53 0.65 -10.59
C THR A 31 -5.27 1.05 -9.30
N PRO A 32 -5.24 2.34 -8.91
CA PRO A 32 -6.06 2.82 -7.81
C PRO A 32 -7.54 2.61 -8.13
N THR A 33 -8.33 2.31 -7.10
CA THR A 33 -9.75 1.90 -7.21
C THR A 33 -10.67 2.64 -6.25
N HIS A 34 -10.11 3.37 -5.29
CA HIS A 34 -10.85 4.12 -4.29
C HIS A 34 -10.40 5.57 -4.31
N ASP A 35 -11.36 6.47 -4.15
CA ASP A 35 -11.20 7.91 -3.92
C ASP A 35 -11.50 8.11 -2.43
N ILE A 36 -10.48 8.33 -1.60
CA ILE A 36 -10.63 8.44 -0.15
C ILE A 36 -10.62 9.88 0.35
N ASP A 37 -10.13 10.82 -0.46
CA ASP A 37 -10.11 12.24 -0.11
C ASP A 37 -11.32 13.02 -0.66
N GLY A 38 -12.03 12.45 -1.64
CA GLY A 38 -13.27 12.95 -2.22
C GLY A 38 -13.10 13.95 -3.35
N ASP A 39 -11.93 14.00 -4.00
CA ASP A 39 -11.65 14.94 -5.10
C ASP A 39 -12.17 14.47 -6.48
N GLY A 40 -12.59 13.21 -6.58
CA GLY A 40 -13.10 12.57 -7.79
C GLY A 40 -12.06 11.82 -8.62
N LEU A 41 -10.81 11.75 -8.17
CA LEU A 41 -9.74 10.90 -8.70
C LEU A 41 -9.54 9.69 -7.77
N LEU A 42 -9.08 8.56 -8.34
CA LEU A 42 -8.80 7.37 -7.55
C LEU A 42 -7.37 7.47 -7.03
N ASP A 43 -7.21 7.43 -5.71
CA ASP A 43 -5.95 7.64 -4.99
C ASP A 43 -5.46 6.37 -4.26
N THR A 44 -6.35 5.38 -4.06
CA THR A 44 -6.06 4.26 -3.15
C THR A 44 -6.23 2.90 -3.82
N GLN A 45 -5.27 2.01 -3.56
CA GLN A 45 -5.27 0.61 -3.99
C GLN A 45 -5.18 -0.32 -2.78
N THR A 46 -5.95 -1.40 -2.81
CA THR A 46 -5.89 -2.47 -1.82
C THR A 46 -5.58 -3.79 -2.51
N PHE A 47 -4.65 -4.57 -1.97
CA PHE A 47 -4.29 -5.87 -2.50
C PHE A 47 -3.75 -6.80 -1.40
N GLU A 48 -3.74 -8.11 -1.68
CA GLU A 48 -3.11 -9.09 -0.81
C GLU A 48 -1.65 -9.29 -1.24
N SER A 49 -0.73 -9.34 -0.27
CA SER A 49 0.65 -9.78 -0.48
C SER A 49 1.08 -10.72 0.65
N GLY A 50 1.43 -11.95 0.31
CA GLY A 50 1.73 -12.99 1.30
C GLY A 50 0.52 -13.27 2.20
N ASN A 51 0.68 -13.04 3.50
CA ASN A 51 -0.35 -13.18 4.54
C ASN A 51 -0.89 -11.82 5.03
N ALA A 52 -0.65 -10.74 4.27
CA ALA A 52 -1.07 -9.40 4.64
C ALA A 52 -2.02 -8.80 3.59
N LEU A 53 -3.03 -8.07 4.09
CA LEU A 53 -3.73 -7.05 3.33
C LEU A 53 -2.87 -5.78 3.32
N VAL A 54 -2.70 -5.18 2.15
CA VAL A 54 -1.93 -3.96 1.96
C VAL A 54 -2.86 -2.88 1.42
N VAL A 55 -2.83 -1.71 2.04
CA VAL A 55 -3.52 -0.50 1.59
C VAL A 55 -2.45 0.54 1.27
N VAL A 56 -2.47 1.06 0.05
CA VAL A 56 -1.55 2.13 -0.40
C VAL A 56 -2.35 3.29 -0.96
N SER A 57 -1.91 4.50 -0.68
CA SER A 57 -2.58 5.73 -1.12
C SER A 57 -1.58 6.78 -1.60
N ASP A 58 -1.89 7.40 -2.74
CA ASP A 58 -1.19 8.55 -3.34
C ASP A 58 -2.06 9.81 -3.11
N MET A 59 -1.69 10.64 -2.14
CA MET A 59 -2.47 11.79 -1.69
C MET A 59 -2.07 13.08 -2.39
N ASP A 60 -0.88 13.14 -2.97
CA ASP A 60 -0.39 14.31 -3.70
C ASP A 60 -0.53 14.18 -5.24
N GLY A 61 -0.88 12.98 -5.72
CA GLY A 61 -1.22 12.68 -7.10
C GLY A 61 0.01 12.50 -8.01
N ASP A 62 1.19 12.24 -7.45
CA ASP A 62 2.43 12.06 -8.21
C ASP A 62 2.61 10.64 -8.79
N GLY A 63 1.75 9.70 -8.38
CA GLY A 63 1.72 8.30 -8.78
C GLY A 63 2.49 7.35 -7.86
N ASP A 64 3.28 7.86 -6.91
CA ASP A 64 3.92 7.09 -5.84
C ASP A 64 3.04 7.11 -4.57
N ALA A 65 3.10 6.06 -3.77
CA ALA A 65 2.36 5.99 -2.52
C ALA A 65 2.97 6.94 -1.48
N ASP A 66 2.12 7.77 -0.87
CA ASP A 66 2.44 8.58 0.30
C ASP A 66 2.20 7.82 1.60
N GLN A 67 1.19 6.94 1.60
CA GLN A 67 0.79 6.19 2.77
C GLN A 67 0.71 4.70 2.45
N LEU A 68 1.14 3.89 3.41
CA LEU A 68 1.08 2.44 3.31
C LEU A 68 0.72 1.82 4.66
N THR A 69 -0.28 0.96 4.67
CA THR A 69 -0.62 0.14 5.84
C THR A 69 -0.64 -1.33 5.47
N THR A 70 0.04 -2.14 6.26
CA THR A 70 -0.07 -3.61 6.21
C THR A 70 -0.91 -4.11 7.37
N ILE A 71 -1.78 -5.09 7.12
CA ILE A 71 -2.52 -5.83 8.14
C ILE A 71 -2.33 -7.32 7.87
N SER A 72 -1.63 -8.00 8.77
CA SER A 72 -1.41 -9.45 8.74
C SER A 72 -2.66 -10.23 9.18
N ASP A 73 -2.76 -11.48 8.78
CA ASP A 73 -3.83 -12.42 9.17
C ASP A 73 -4.01 -12.60 10.69
N ASN A 74 -2.93 -12.44 11.46
CA ASN A 74 -2.92 -12.49 12.92
C ASN A 74 -3.35 -11.18 13.59
N GLY A 75 -3.74 -10.17 12.80
CA GLY A 75 -4.16 -8.85 13.24
C GLY A 75 -3.02 -7.86 13.45
N ALA A 76 -1.75 -8.26 13.34
CA ALA A 76 -0.63 -7.33 13.42
C ALA A 76 -0.71 -6.31 12.28
N TYR A 77 -0.50 -5.03 12.58
CA TYR A 77 -0.51 -3.98 11.57
C TYR A 77 0.66 -3.01 11.75
N ALA A 78 1.05 -2.38 10.65
CA ALA A 78 2.01 -1.28 10.63
C ALA A 78 1.59 -0.25 9.58
N SER A 79 1.66 1.03 9.94
CA SER A 79 1.37 2.16 9.06
C SER A 79 2.62 3.00 8.84
N TRP A 80 2.80 3.47 7.61
CA TRP A 80 3.99 4.15 7.14
C TRP A 80 3.61 5.38 6.31
N GLU A 81 4.44 6.41 6.38
CA GLU A 81 4.36 7.62 5.56
C GLU A 81 5.67 7.79 4.77
N PHE A 82 5.55 8.07 3.48
CA PHE A 82 6.68 8.29 2.60
C PHE A 82 7.13 9.75 2.65
N HIS A 83 8.43 9.96 2.82
CA HIS A 83 9.00 11.29 2.83
C HIS A 83 10.15 11.38 1.85
N ARG A 84 10.01 12.30 0.87
CA ARG A 84 11.09 12.68 -0.04
C ARG A 84 11.72 13.98 0.43
N GLY A 85 12.94 13.90 0.95
CA GLY A 85 13.74 15.06 1.33
C GLY A 85 14.12 15.93 0.14
N THR A 86 14.42 17.22 0.38
CA THR A 86 14.87 18.15 -0.67
C THR A 86 16.22 17.78 -1.29
N ASP A 87 16.96 16.88 -0.65
CA ASP A 87 18.21 16.28 -1.13
C ASP A 87 17.98 15.05 -2.03
N GLY A 88 16.72 14.66 -2.24
CA GLY A 88 16.32 13.50 -3.04
C GLY A 88 16.37 12.17 -2.28
N VAL A 89 16.72 12.18 -0.99
CA VAL A 89 16.65 10.99 -0.14
C VAL A 89 15.18 10.71 0.17
N ALA A 90 14.71 9.54 -0.24
CA ALA A 90 13.37 9.08 0.07
C ALA A 90 13.44 8.02 1.18
N GLN A 91 12.55 8.12 2.16
CA GLN A 91 12.49 7.19 3.27
C GLN A 91 11.03 6.98 3.68
N TRP A 92 10.72 5.77 4.13
CA TRP A 92 9.48 5.49 4.82
C TRP A 92 9.65 5.73 6.30
N LYS A 93 8.65 6.31 6.94
CA LYS A 93 8.61 6.50 8.38
C LYS A 93 7.42 5.76 8.95
N GLN A 94 7.65 4.87 9.89
CA GLN A 94 6.55 4.20 10.60
C GLN A 94 5.81 5.23 11.46
N THR A 95 4.50 5.34 11.25
CA THR A 95 3.63 6.29 11.95
C THR A 95 2.82 5.62 13.05
N ASP A 96 2.50 4.33 12.90
CA ASP A 96 1.76 3.54 13.89
C ASP A 96 2.01 2.03 13.71
N ASP A 97 1.78 1.27 14.78
CA ASP A 97 1.83 -0.20 14.77
C ASP A 97 1.02 -0.81 15.92
N GLY A 98 0.61 -2.06 15.75
CA GLY A 98 -0.08 -2.77 16.82
C GLY A 98 -0.75 -4.07 16.40
N THR A 99 -1.81 -4.44 17.11
CA THR A 99 -2.59 -5.65 16.83
C THR A 99 -4.09 -5.36 16.90
N LEU A 100 -4.78 -5.59 15.79
CA LEU A 100 -6.23 -5.49 15.68
C LEU A 100 -6.91 -6.73 16.30
N GLY A 101 -8.09 -6.54 16.89
CA GLY A 101 -8.92 -7.65 17.40
C GLY A 101 -8.60 -8.10 18.83
N ASN A 102 -7.65 -7.46 19.52
CA ASN A 102 -7.36 -7.73 20.93
C ASN A 102 -8.25 -6.88 21.87
N GLY A 103 -9.57 -6.95 21.65
CA GLY A 103 -10.62 -6.23 22.40
C GLY A 103 -11.25 -7.05 23.51
#